data_AF-A0A1D2KDI4-F1
#
_entry.id   AF-A0A1D2KDI4-F1
#
_cell.length_a   1.000
_cell.length_b   1.000
_cell.length_c   1.000
_cell.angle_alpha   90.00
_cell.angle_beta   90.00
_cell.angle_gamma   90.00
#
_symmetry.space_group_name_H-M   'P 1'
#
loop_
_entity.id
_entity.type
_entity.pdbx_description
1 polymer ?
#
loop_
_entity_poly.entity_id
_entity_poly.type
_entity_poly.pdbx_seq_one_letter_code
_entity_poly.pdbx_strand_id
1 'polypeptide(L)'
;MKKKLVILVTLAICLIMVGCANTNKETKAITDWKNDDGNVSDKEFKEYTKNNNSLSYEKDKFVIKKSENVNKATADDTNITTYSVSDVYLPKDMARKLLKDDLTKTELLTKYIGAAQAITVDGDKTTVSFVTGPRGYENITFVFEKDKLVDKKKDF
;
A
#
# COMPACT_ATOMS: atom_id res chain seq x y z
N MET A 1 -44.14 -30.95 41.50
CA MET A 1 -43.82 -30.19 40.28
C MET A 1 -43.40 -28.76 40.64
N LYS A 2 -42.10 -28.46 40.70
CA LYS A 2 -41.56 -27.10 40.63
C LYS A 2 -40.24 -27.13 39.84
N LYS A 3 -40.09 -26.11 39.00
CA LYS A 3 -39.27 -26.06 37.79
C LYS A 3 -37.81 -25.70 38.10
N LYS A 4 -36.92 -26.34 37.34
CA LYS A 4 -35.53 -26.02 36.99
C LYS A 4 -35.06 -24.59 37.36
N LEU A 5 -34.09 -24.49 38.28
CA LEU A 5 -33.22 -23.32 38.43
C LEU A 5 -31.85 -23.70 37.86
N VAL A 6 -31.65 -23.39 36.58
CA VAL A 6 -30.43 -23.71 35.82
C VAL A 6 -29.51 -22.49 35.86
N ILE A 7 -28.32 -22.69 36.45
CA ILE A 7 -27.00 -22.22 35.99
C ILE A 7 -27.01 -20.82 35.37
N LEU A 8 -26.70 -19.78 36.18
CA LEU A 8 -26.56 -18.42 35.68
C LEU A 8 -25.34 -17.65 36.22
N VAL A 9 -24.31 -18.35 36.73
CA VAL A 9 -23.14 -17.66 37.34
C VAL A 9 -21.78 -18.10 36.78
N THR A 10 -21.70 -19.14 35.95
CA THR A 10 -20.41 -19.65 35.44
C THR A 10 -20.04 -19.15 34.03
N LEU A 11 -20.89 -18.36 33.38
CA LEU A 11 -20.65 -17.87 32.00
C LEU A 11 -20.20 -16.40 31.92
N ALA A 12 -19.80 -15.78 33.03
CA ALA A 12 -19.35 -14.39 33.06
C ALA A 12 -17.82 -14.20 33.04
N ILE A 13 -17.04 -15.29 33.04
CA ILE A 13 -15.57 -15.22 33.20
C ILE A 13 -14.80 -15.43 31.89
N CYS A 14 -15.46 -15.81 30.78
CA CYS A 14 -14.79 -15.97 29.47
C CYS A 14 -14.65 -14.69 28.63
N LEU A 15 -14.97 -13.51 29.17
CA LEU A 15 -14.89 -12.24 28.42
C LEU A 15 -13.83 -11.26 28.96
N ILE A 16 -12.78 -11.77 29.60
CA ILE A 16 -11.49 -11.08 29.56
C ILE A 16 -10.87 -11.39 28.18
N MET A 17 -11.56 -10.94 27.12
CA MET A 17 -10.88 -10.63 25.88
C MET A 17 -9.86 -9.57 26.28
N VAL A 18 -8.59 -9.97 26.25
CA VAL A 18 -7.49 -9.06 26.05
C VAL A 18 -7.76 -8.40 24.70
N GLY A 19 -8.63 -7.41 24.71
CA GLY A 19 -8.70 -6.40 23.68
C GLY A 19 -7.40 -5.65 23.80
N CYS A 20 -6.36 -6.17 23.16
CA CYS A 20 -5.33 -5.33 22.59
C CYS A 20 -6.07 -4.35 21.69
N ALA A 21 -6.45 -3.22 22.28
CA ALA A 21 -6.91 -2.05 21.58
C ALA A 21 -5.71 -1.46 20.84
N ASN A 22 -5.15 -2.22 19.89
CA ASN A 22 -4.65 -1.60 18.69
C ASN A 22 -5.91 -1.21 17.94
N THR A 23 -6.34 0.03 18.12
CA THR A 23 -7.14 0.74 17.14
C THR A 23 -6.41 0.64 15.81
N ASN A 24 -6.61 -0.47 15.10
CA ASN A 24 -6.22 -0.63 13.71
C ASN A 24 -7.04 0.41 12.98
N LYS A 25 -6.45 1.58 12.75
CA LYS A 25 -6.94 2.50 11.73
C LYS A 25 -7.07 1.65 10.48
N GLU A 26 -8.29 1.52 9.99
CA GLU A 26 -8.56 0.77 8.78
C GLU A 26 -7.80 1.48 7.65
N THR A 27 -6.66 0.92 7.26
CA THR A 27 -5.83 1.47 6.19
C THR A 27 -6.57 1.28 4.88
N LYS A 28 -6.96 2.38 4.24
CA LYS A 28 -7.71 2.38 2.98
C LYS A 28 -6.83 2.83 1.82
N ALA A 29 -7.06 2.23 0.66
CA ALA A 29 -6.41 2.62 -0.58
C ALA A 29 -6.78 4.05 -0.97
N ILE A 30 -5.80 4.81 -1.43
CA ILE A 30 -6.04 6.09 -2.09
C ILE A 30 -6.52 5.79 -3.52
N THR A 31 -7.78 6.12 -3.80
CA THR A 31 -8.36 5.92 -5.14
C THR A 31 -8.43 7.21 -5.95
N ASP A 32 -8.26 8.37 -5.29
CA ASP A 32 -8.45 9.68 -5.91
C ASP A 32 -7.23 10.56 -5.64
N TRP A 33 -6.49 10.84 -6.69
CA TRP A 33 -5.20 11.55 -6.64
C TRP A 33 -5.41 13.00 -7.06
N LYS A 34 -4.90 13.94 -6.27
CA LYS A 34 -5.11 15.38 -6.49
C LYS A 34 -3.85 16.05 -7.01
N ASN A 35 -4.04 17.00 -7.92
CA ASN A 35 -2.98 17.88 -8.38
C ASN A 35 -2.60 18.88 -7.29
N ASP A 36 -1.36 18.80 -6.85
CA ASP A 36 -0.75 19.72 -5.89
C ASP A 36 0.44 20.49 -6.50
N ASP A 37 0.66 20.36 -7.81
CA ASP A 37 1.76 20.98 -8.51
C ASP A 37 1.28 22.17 -9.35
N GLY A 38 1.52 23.38 -8.85
CA GLY A 38 1.11 24.61 -9.54
C GLY A 38 1.75 24.84 -10.91
N ASN A 39 2.76 24.03 -11.29
CA ASN A 39 3.39 24.07 -12.60
C ASN A 39 2.82 23.05 -13.60
N VAL A 40 1.78 22.31 -13.21
CA VAL A 40 1.19 21.24 -14.01
C VAL A 40 -0.30 21.50 -14.12
N SER A 41 -0.81 21.54 -15.35
CA SER A 41 -2.24 21.68 -15.58
C SER A 41 -3.01 20.42 -15.17
N ASP A 42 -4.30 20.54 -14.88
CA ASP A 42 -5.14 19.37 -14.58
C ASP A 42 -5.19 18.36 -15.73
N LYS A 43 -5.02 18.81 -16.97
CA LYS A 43 -4.96 17.94 -18.15
C LYS A 43 -3.68 17.11 -18.13
N GLU A 44 -2.53 17.74 -17.91
CA GLU A 44 -1.25 17.05 -17.77
C GLU A 44 -1.27 16.10 -16.58
N PHE A 45 -1.78 16.54 -15.42
CA PHE A 45 -1.94 15.69 -14.24
C PHE A 45 -2.70 14.40 -14.58
N LYS A 46 -3.85 14.53 -15.26
CA LYS A 46 -4.68 13.38 -15.67
C LYS A 46 -3.96 12.45 -16.64
N GLU A 47 -3.21 12.98 -17.60
CA GLU A 47 -2.47 12.16 -18.56
C GLU A 47 -1.36 11.37 -17.86
N TYR A 48 -0.58 12.03 -17.00
CA TYR A 48 0.55 11.41 -16.31
C TYR A 48 0.12 10.51 -15.12
N THR A 49 -1.13 10.60 -14.63
CA THR A 49 -1.72 9.68 -13.62
C THR A 49 -2.72 8.69 -14.22
N LYS A 50 -2.91 8.62 -15.53
CA LYS A 50 -4.01 7.81 -16.13
C LYS A 50 -3.98 6.34 -15.71
N ASN A 51 -2.79 5.84 -15.36
CA ASN A 51 -2.55 4.48 -14.91
C ASN A 51 -2.46 4.34 -13.39
N ASN A 52 -2.63 5.41 -12.61
CA ASN A 52 -2.74 5.28 -11.16
C ASN A 52 -3.88 4.30 -10.84
N ASN A 53 -3.70 3.51 -9.78
CA ASN A 53 -4.59 2.45 -9.32
C ASN A 53 -4.78 1.30 -10.32
N SER A 54 -3.92 1.16 -11.34
CA SER A 54 -3.89 -0.06 -12.18
C SER A 54 -3.46 -1.30 -11.39
N LEU A 55 -2.74 -1.09 -10.29
CA LEU A 55 -2.36 -2.10 -9.30
C LEU A 55 -2.89 -1.69 -7.92
N SER A 56 -3.31 -2.68 -7.14
CA SER A 56 -3.82 -2.53 -5.78
C SER A 56 -3.32 -3.66 -4.88
N TYR A 57 -3.41 -3.49 -3.56
CA TYR A 57 -3.09 -4.51 -2.57
C TYR A 57 -4.28 -4.73 -1.66
N GLU A 58 -4.94 -5.88 -1.82
CA GLU A 58 -6.21 -6.21 -1.18
C GLU A 58 -6.12 -7.62 -0.59
N LYS A 59 -6.52 -7.80 0.67
CA LYS A 59 -6.51 -9.11 1.36
C LYS A 59 -5.16 -9.81 1.21
N ASP A 60 -4.09 -9.07 1.49
CA ASP A 60 -2.69 -9.49 1.45
C ASP A 60 -2.20 -9.95 0.06
N LYS A 61 -2.87 -9.53 -1.02
CA LYS A 61 -2.54 -9.92 -2.39
C LYS A 61 -2.50 -8.72 -3.33
N PHE A 62 -1.57 -8.78 -4.29
CA PHE A 62 -1.55 -7.87 -5.42
C PHE A 62 -2.72 -8.17 -6.36
N VAL A 63 -3.52 -7.15 -6.67
CA VAL A 63 -4.66 -7.25 -7.59
C VAL A 63 -4.45 -6.27 -8.73
N ILE A 64 -4.32 -6.82 -9.95
CA ILE A 64 -4.21 -6.06 -11.20
C ILE A 64 -5.61 -5.64 -11.62
N LYS A 65 -5.87 -4.34 -11.66
CA LYS A 65 -7.18 -3.75 -12.02
C LYS A 65 -7.27 -3.39 -13.50
N LYS A 66 -6.14 -3.04 -14.13
CA LYS A 66 -6.02 -2.72 -15.57
C LYS A 66 -4.82 -3.47 -16.14
N SER A 67 -5.04 -4.66 -16.71
CA SER A 67 -3.96 -5.57 -17.13
C SER A 67 -3.05 -5.00 -18.22
N GLU A 68 -3.61 -4.18 -19.10
CA GLU A 68 -2.89 -3.51 -20.19
C GLU A 68 -1.86 -2.48 -19.69
N ASN A 69 -1.98 -2.03 -18.44
CA ASN A 69 -1.11 -1.01 -17.85
C ASN A 69 -0.10 -1.59 -16.84
N VAL A 70 -0.21 -2.88 -16.50
CA VAL A 70 0.67 -3.53 -15.52
C VAL A 70 1.49 -4.61 -16.22
N ASN A 71 2.80 -4.41 -16.27
CA ASN A 71 3.72 -5.47 -16.63
C ASN A 71 4.03 -6.30 -15.39
N LYS A 72 3.76 -7.61 -15.44
CA LYS A 72 4.16 -8.57 -14.41
C LYS A 72 5.20 -9.52 -14.99
N ALA A 73 6.41 -9.49 -14.45
CA ALA A 73 7.49 -10.42 -14.79
C ALA A 73 7.82 -11.30 -13.59
N THR A 74 8.09 -12.59 -13.81
CA THR A 74 8.59 -13.50 -12.78
C THR A 74 9.85 -14.17 -13.32
N ALA A 75 10.94 -14.13 -12.54
CA ALA A 75 12.17 -14.83 -12.90
C ALA A 75 12.08 -16.29 -12.43
N ASP A 76 12.15 -17.22 -13.37
CA ASP A 76 11.86 -18.65 -13.13
C ASP A 76 12.81 -19.29 -12.09
N ASP A 77 14.09 -18.88 -12.08
CA ASP A 77 15.11 -19.50 -11.22
C ASP A 77 15.09 -18.98 -9.76
N THR A 78 14.47 -17.82 -9.51
CA THR A 78 14.52 -17.14 -8.21
C THR A 78 13.14 -16.85 -7.63
N ASN A 79 12.05 -17.11 -8.37
CA ASN A 79 10.67 -16.73 -8.03
C ASN A 79 10.50 -15.23 -7.73
N ILE A 80 11.42 -14.39 -8.19
CA ILE A 80 11.34 -12.94 -8.01
C ILE A 80 10.25 -12.42 -8.94
N THR A 81 9.21 -11.82 -8.35
CA THR A 81 8.11 -11.21 -9.12
C THR A 81 8.26 -9.70 -9.11
N THR A 82 8.24 -9.07 -10.29
CA THR A 82 8.21 -7.62 -10.45
C THR A 82 6.91 -7.18 -11.12
N TYR A 83 6.28 -6.16 -10.54
CA TYR A 83 5.15 -5.43 -11.11
C TYR A 83 5.63 -4.03 -11.50
N SER A 84 5.39 -3.62 -12.74
CA SER A 84 5.74 -2.30 -13.22
C SER A 84 4.54 -1.62 -13.87
N VAL A 85 4.35 -0.32 -13.58
CA VAL A 85 3.28 0.51 -14.13
C VAL A 85 3.90 1.82 -14.61
N SER A 86 3.65 2.18 -15.87
CA SER A 86 4.07 3.47 -16.45
C SER A 86 2.96 4.51 -16.31
N ASP A 87 3.28 5.80 -16.46
CA ASP A 87 2.31 6.91 -16.32
C ASP A 87 1.53 6.84 -15.00
N VAL A 88 2.30 6.60 -13.93
CA VAL A 88 1.88 6.67 -12.53
C VAL A 88 2.81 7.58 -11.77
N TYR A 89 2.25 8.35 -10.84
CA TYR A 89 3.07 9.11 -9.91
C TYR A 89 2.34 9.39 -8.60
N LEU A 90 3.18 9.68 -7.61
CA LEU A 90 2.79 10.11 -6.29
C LEU A 90 2.79 11.64 -6.22
N PRO A 91 1.65 12.32 -5.96
CA PRO A 91 1.63 13.77 -5.78
C PRO A 91 2.62 14.26 -4.71
N LYS A 92 3.14 15.49 -4.85
CA LYS A 92 4.28 15.97 -4.03
C LYS A 92 3.96 15.99 -2.54
N ASP A 93 2.78 16.42 -2.16
CA ASP A 93 2.32 16.44 -0.77
C ASP A 93 2.08 15.05 -0.22
N MET A 94 1.63 14.11 -1.06
CA MET A 94 1.49 12.72 -0.65
C MET A 94 2.87 12.08 -0.44
N ALA A 95 3.85 12.38 -1.29
CA ALA A 95 5.23 11.96 -1.12
C ALA A 95 5.85 12.51 0.17
N ARG A 96 5.63 13.81 0.46
CA ARG A 96 6.09 14.45 1.72
C ARG A 96 5.47 13.81 2.96
N LYS A 97 4.18 13.43 2.90
CA LYS A 97 3.50 12.70 3.99
C LYS A 97 4.07 11.29 4.14
N LEU A 98 4.15 10.55 3.04
CA LEU A 98 4.67 9.19 3.01
C LEU A 98 6.08 9.09 3.60
N LEU A 99 6.96 10.06 3.33
CA LEU A 99 8.32 10.09 3.87
C LEU A 99 8.39 10.29 5.40
N LYS A 100 7.33 10.85 6.01
CA LYS A 100 7.23 11.13 7.45
C LYS A 100 6.47 10.04 8.21
N ASP A 101 5.63 9.28 7.53
CA ASP A 101 4.88 8.17 8.14
C ASP A 101 5.84 7.01 8.45
N ASP A 102 5.65 6.39 9.62
CA ASP A 102 6.29 5.12 9.97
C ASP A 102 5.30 4.00 9.64
N LEU A 103 5.39 3.46 8.42
CA LEU A 103 4.43 2.50 7.87
C LEU A 103 5.02 1.09 7.86
N THR A 104 4.17 0.11 8.14
CA THR A 104 4.48 -1.28 7.79
C THR A 104 4.40 -1.49 6.27
N LYS A 105 4.97 -2.60 5.77
CA LYS A 105 4.86 -2.97 4.36
C LYS A 105 3.38 -3.02 3.95
N THR A 106 2.56 -3.70 4.74
CA THR A 106 1.12 -3.86 4.49
C THR A 106 0.43 -2.51 4.39
N GLU A 107 0.71 -1.57 5.30
CA GLU A 107 0.09 -0.25 5.27
C GLU A 107 0.49 0.55 4.03
N LEU A 108 1.78 0.52 3.66
CA LEU A 108 2.27 1.19 2.46
C LEU A 108 1.64 0.60 1.19
N LEU A 109 1.61 -0.73 1.08
CA LEU A 109 1.03 -1.43 -0.06
C LEU A 109 -0.48 -1.18 -0.14
N THR A 110 -1.22 -1.25 0.96
CA THR A 110 -2.68 -1.02 0.93
C THR A 110 -3.00 0.43 0.57
N LYS A 111 -2.27 1.41 1.12
CA LYS A 111 -2.63 2.84 0.99
C LYS A 111 -2.09 3.49 -0.28
N TYR A 112 -0.84 3.21 -0.66
CA TYR A 112 -0.10 4.01 -1.63
C TYR A 112 0.24 3.30 -2.95
N ILE A 113 0.12 1.97 -3.03
CA ILE A 113 0.55 1.18 -4.20
C ILE A 113 -0.04 1.65 -5.54
N GLY A 114 -1.21 2.28 -5.51
CA GLY A 114 -1.85 2.83 -6.71
C GLY A 114 -0.99 3.85 -7.46
N ALA A 115 0.03 4.43 -6.82
CA ALA A 115 0.98 5.34 -7.44
C ALA A 115 2.40 4.74 -7.59
N ALA A 116 2.60 3.44 -7.27
CA ALA A 116 3.90 2.79 -7.37
C ALA A 116 4.26 2.49 -8.82
N GLN A 117 5.48 2.84 -9.22
CA GLN A 117 5.99 2.59 -10.56
C GLN A 117 6.55 1.18 -10.69
N ALA A 118 7.19 0.67 -9.63
CA ALA A 118 7.76 -0.66 -9.60
C ALA A 118 7.64 -1.29 -8.22
N ILE A 119 7.38 -2.60 -8.19
CA ILE A 119 7.35 -3.41 -6.98
C ILE A 119 8.02 -4.73 -7.27
N THR A 120 9.07 -5.04 -6.51
CA THR A 120 9.76 -6.33 -6.61
C THR A 120 9.57 -7.10 -5.31
N VAL A 121 9.08 -8.32 -5.43
CA VAL A 121 8.87 -9.27 -4.34
C VAL A 121 9.86 -10.42 -4.49
N ASP A 122 10.68 -10.60 -3.47
CA ASP A 122 11.75 -11.61 -3.40
C ASP A 122 11.67 -12.29 -2.03
N GLY A 123 10.88 -13.36 -1.94
CA GLY A 123 10.57 -14.02 -0.66
C GLY A 123 9.96 -13.04 0.35
N ASP A 124 10.63 -12.87 1.49
CA ASP A 124 10.23 -11.93 2.55
C ASP A 124 10.59 -10.47 2.23
N LYS A 125 11.42 -10.22 1.22
CA LYS A 125 11.86 -8.88 0.84
C LYS A 125 10.88 -8.26 -0.17
N THR A 126 10.53 -7.01 0.05
CA THR A 126 9.69 -6.25 -0.89
C THR A 126 10.29 -4.86 -1.10
N THR A 127 10.60 -4.54 -2.35
CA THR A 127 11.05 -3.20 -2.76
C THR A 127 9.92 -2.50 -3.48
N VAL A 128 9.60 -1.27 -3.09
CA VAL A 128 8.55 -0.45 -3.70
C VAL A 128 9.15 0.89 -4.12
N SER A 129 8.99 1.24 -5.39
CA SER A 129 9.51 2.50 -5.96
C SER A 129 8.38 3.39 -6.45
N PHE A 130 8.49 4.67 -6.12
CA PHE A 130 7.57 5.74 -6.51
C PHE A 130 8.33 6.82 -7.25
N VAL A 131 7.68 7.40 -8.25
CA VAL A 131 8.11 8.66 -8.88
C VAL A 131 7.23 9.77 -8.32
N THR A 132 7.84 10.87 -7.86
CA THR A 132 7.10 12.01 -7.33
C THR A 132 6.75 13.03 -8.41
N GLY A 133 5.48 13.43 -8.42
CA GLY A 133 4.90 14.38 -9.36
C GLY A 133 4.94 13.94 -10.83
N PRO A 134 4.12 14.57 -11.67
CA PRO A 134 3.94 14.18 -13.07
C PRO A 134 5.17 14.44 -13.95
N ARG A 135 6.11 15.29 -13.52
CA ARG A 135 7.36 15.57 -14.25
C ARG A 135 8.53 14.69 -13.81
N GLY A 136 8.32 13.77 -12.88
CA GLY A 136 9.35 12.88 -12.37
C GLY A 136 10.45 13.60 -11.59
N TYR A 137 10.07 14.26 -10.49
CA TYR A 137 10.98 15.11 -9.73
C TYR A 137 11.95 14.35 -8.83
N GLU A 138 11.50 13.24 -8.26
CA GLU A 138 12.26 12.46 -7.29
C GLU A 138 11.84 11.00 -7.38
N ASN A 139 12.77 10.08 -7.18
CA ASN A 139 12.50 8.66 -6.99
C ASN A 139 12.56 8.34 -5.50
N ILE A 140 11.52 7.71 -4.96
CA ILE A 140 11.49 7.25 -3.57
C ILE A 140 11.38 5.73 -3.58
N THR A 141 12.32 5.06 -2.93
CA THR A 141 12.35 3.61 -2.81
C THR A 141 12.27 3.19 -1.35
N PHE A 142 11.36 2.26 -1.06
CA PHE A 142 11.21 1.63 0.24
C PHE A 142 11.59 0.16 0.12
N VAL A 143 12.37 -0.35 1.06
CA VAL A 143 12.71 -1.77 1.16
C VAL A 143 12.20 -2.29 2.48
N PHE A 144 11.39 -3.33 2.40
CA PHE A 144 10.84 -4.03 3.54
C PHE A 144 11.41 -5.45 3.61
N GLU A 145 11.66 -5.92 4.83
CA GLU A 145 11.81 -7.34 5.13
C GLU A 145 10.66 -7.77 6.02
N LYS A 146 9.92 -8.79 5.58
CA LYS A 146 8.63 -9.20 6.14
C LYS A 146 7.64 -8.04 6.09
N ASP A 147 7.38 -7.39 7.22
CA ASP A 147 6.46 -6.24 7.31
C ASP A 147 7.15 -4.97 7.84
N LYS A 148 8.48 -5.01 8.03
CA LYS A 148 9.26 -3.92 8.63
C LYS A 148 10.09 -3.20 7.59
N LEU A 149 10.10 -1.87 7.67
CA LEU A 149 10.97 -1.03 6.84
C LEU A 149 12.42 -1.24 7.26
N VAL A 150 13.29 -1.60 6.32
CA VAL A 150 14.74 -1.78 6.56
C VAL A 150 15.59 -0.75 5.84
N ASP A 151 15.11 -0.20 4.73
CA ASP A 151 15.81 0.86 3.99
C ASP A 151 14.82 1.80 3.29
N LYS A 152 15.20 3.07 3.17
CA LYS A 152 14.43 4.11 2.50
C LYS A 152 15.39 5.06 1.80
N LYS A 153 15.28 5.15 0.48
CA LYS A 153 16.11 6.03 -0.37
C LYS A 153 15.26 7.06 -1.08
N LYS A 154 15.86 8.23 -1.27
CA LYS A 154 15.30 9.33 -2.03
C LYS A 154 16.39 9.87 -2.95
N ASP A 155 16.16 9.75 -4.25
CA ASP A 155 17.07 10.21 -5.30
C ASP A 155 16.41 11.36 -6.09
N PHE A 156 17.22 12.34 -6.50
CA PHE A 156 16.81 13.55 -7.23
C PHE A 156 17.20 13.45 -8.71
#